data_AF-A0A084SV91-F1
#
_entry.id   AF-A0A084SV91-F1
#
_cell.length_a   1.000
_cell.length_b   1.000
_cell.length_c   1.000
_cell.angle_alpha   90.00
_cell.angle_beta   90.00
_cell.angle_gamma   90.00
#
_symmetry.space_group_name_H-M   'P 1'
#
loop_
_entity.id
_entity.type
_entity.pdbx_description
1 polymer ?
#
loop_
_entity_poly.entity_id
_entity_poly.type
_entity_poly.pdbx_seq_one_letter_code
_entity_poly.pdbx_strand_id
1 'polypeptide(L)'
;MALAVTSLLGSVGAARAEPSMAAVHWYGGSCFQANTSIPVGERGWNVESVLGTTDGTWINKSLTGARNAAGAGLRNIIRIDYRNYKAVPVSSAEYAGWANEFWSVANQFKNEGLATVFIVGNEPNIEGCTTASEYASAFNYLYSHAGRPAGITLLAAGPATYSPNPAGRNADGSCAWGAGNFLDWLGTMSNGLGAADGFALHTYGGSYEGCPSEPSQACSRNGWPFDAGFQSYKQQIGRITKAGLNTRPIYITEINTDVQPGQYPDPRDAYPADWINKAYQDVRNYNAANANRIKALAWFVDRVDGWDSFALRNIPAACQDMKEEFSNLANRPGTVVVSGNNAQAMAGSTSVAKFLMPGQISQLTLSMNNTGSTRWTAASLYRMGAVSGNTTTWSSFPQCGGYSNSSTDARIYVCGDVAPGGTYGFQVRARMPTTGTSAMVAGRMVQDGVAFFGDTQSRTIKLGSAFCGSACTQCILNERTDLLPFYQANGWDTSCGNRDNIVNNYCTGVDPSSCNALKAGACASFCNACRCSGGKHADGTTVDANATFCGYRVCGMDKKEYECTSAGWSAVAGLTCK
;
A
#
# COMPACT_ATOMS: atom_id res chain seq x y z
N MET A 1 -56.04 4.94 45.30
CA MET A 1 -55.11 3.81 45.46
C MET A 1 -54.51 3.54 44.09
N ALA A 2 -53.32 4.07 43.81
CA ALA A 2 -52.54 3.76 42.62
C ALA A 2 -51.07 4.01 42.97
N LEU A 3 -50.34 2.93 43.20
CA LEU A 3 -48.91 2.92 43.47
C LEU A 3 -48.16 3.31 42.19
N ALA A 4 -47.35 4.36 42.26
CA ALA A 4 -46.32 4.63 41.27
C ALA A 4 -45.13 3.70 41.52
N VAL A 5 -44.82 2.84 40.55
CA VAL A 5 -43.60 2.03 40.54
C VAL A 5 -42.50 2.84 39.87
N THR A 6 -41.56 3.33 40.67
CA THR A 6 -40.33 3.97 40.21
C THR A 6 -39.35 2.89 39.76
N SER A 7 -39.12 2.74 38.45
CA SER A 7 -38.05 1.90 37.92
C SER A 7 -36.71 2.63 37.99
N LEU A 8 -35.84 2.24 38.91
CA LEU A 8 -34.41 2.55 38.84
C LEU A 8 -33.78 1.80 37.65
N LEU A 9 -33.52 2.51 36.56
CA LEU A 9 -32.55 2.07 35.56
C LEU A 9 -31.18 2.59 35.99
N GLY A 10 -30.38 1.72 36.58
CA GLY A 10 -28.95 1.95 36.76
C GLY A 10 -28.28 2.08 35.39
N SER A 11 -27.47 3.13 35.22
CA SER A 11 -26.64 3.35 34.05
C SER A 11 -25.57 2.26 33.95
N VAL A 12 -25.79 1.28 33.08
CA VAL A 12 -24.72 0.41 32.60
C VAL A 12 -23.80 1.30 31.77
N GLY A 13 -22.59 1.59 32.28
CA GLY A 13 -21.59 2.37 31.56
C GLY A 13 -21.31 1.73 30.20
N ALA A 14 -21.48 2.51 29.13
CA ALA A 14 -21.18 2.05 27.77
C ALA A 14 -19.72 1.58 27.70
N ALA A 15 -19.49 0.36 27.21
CA ALA A 15 -18.14 -0.14 26.96
C ALA A 15 -17.41 0.82 26.00
N ARG A 16 -16.17 1.21 26.33
CA ARG A 16 -15.33 2.04 25.45
C ARG A 16 -15.15 1.33 24.10
N ALA A 17 -15.32 2.06 23.00
CA ALA A 17 -15.09 1.52 21.66
C ALA A 17 -13.63 1.08 21.49
N GLU A 18 -13.38 0.12 20.61
CA GLU A 18 -12.01 -0.32 20.30
C GLU A 18 -11.19 0.82 19.66
N PRO A 19 -9.89 0.92 19.96
CA PRO A 19 -9.03 1.97 19.41
C PRO A 19 -8.70 1.74 17.94
N SER A 20 -8.28 2.80 17.27
CA SER A 20 -7.64 2.72 15.94
C SER A 20 -6.52 1.67 15.94
N MET A 21 -6.36 0.94 14.84
CA MET A 21 -5.22 0.05 14.58
C MET A 21 -3.89 0.81 14.56
N ALA A 22 -3.93 2.13 14.36
CA ALA A 22 -2.73 2.95 14.29
C ALA A 22 -1.92 2.89 15.58
N ALA A 23 -0.63 2.61 15.46
CA ALA A 23 0.23 2.42 16.61
C ALA A 23 1.66 2.90 16.39
N VAL A 24 2.36 3.15 17.49
CA VAL A 24 3.79 3.46 17.50
C VAL A 24 4.45 2.80 18.71
N HIS A 25 5.71 2.40 18.56
CA HIS A 25 6.54 1.91 19.67
C HIS A 25 7.32 3.08 20.29
N TRP A 26 7.21 3.21 21.61
CA TRP A 26 7.76 4.31 22.42
C TRP A 26 7.31 5.67 21.89
N TYR A 27 6.06 6.02 22.17
CA TYR A 27 5.46 7.28 21.77
C TYR A 27 6.25 8.50 22.28
N GLY A 28 6.55 9.43 21.38
CA GLY A 28 7.22 10.69 21.71
C GLY A 28 6.52 11.93 21.18
N GLY A 29 5.35 11.77 20.55
CA GLY A 29 4.39 12.82 20.22
C GLY A 29 4.74 13.74 19.06
N SER A 30 5.90 13.58 18.44
CA SER A 30 6.37 14.46 17.36
C SER A 30 5.55 14.29 16.07
N CYS A 31 5.10 13.06 15.82
CA CYS A 31 4.39 12.65 14.62
C CYS A 31 2.92 12.30 14.90
N PHE A 32 2.42 12.74 16.06
CA PHE A 32 1.04 12.57 16.44
C PHE A 32 0.37 13.93 16.58
N GLN A 33 -0.62 14.19 15.73
CA GLN A 33 -1.54 15.29 15.95
C GLN A 33 -2.80 14.71 16.56
N ALA A 34 -3.04 15.04 17.83
CA ALA A 34 -4.25 14.62 18.52
C ALA A 34 -5.47 15.17 17.77
N ASN A 35 -6.15 14.31 17.01
CA ASN A 35 -7.47 14.64 16.50
C ASN A 35 -8.43 14.62 17.69
N THR A 36 -8.75 15.81 18.22
CA THR A 36 -9.57 15.97 19.43
C THR A 36 -11.03 15.56 19.22
N SER A 37 -11.48 15.40 17.97
CA SER A 37 -12.78 14.80 17.66
C SER A 37 -12.85 13.30 17.99
N ILE A 38 -11.70 12.66 18.17
CA ILE A 38 -11.59 11.25 18.58
C ILE A 38 -11.51 11.17 20.11
N PRO A 39 -12.38 10.36 20.76
CA PRO A 39 -12.33 10.14 22.20
C PRO A 39 -10.97 9.64 22.71
N VAL A 40 -10.61 10.07 23.92
CA VAL A 40 -9.43 9.59 24.64
C VAL A 40 -9.52 8.07 24.84
N GLY A 41 -8.45 7.37 24.49
CA GLY A 41 -8.40 5.91 24.51
C GLY A 41 -8.93 5.24 23.23
N GLU A 42 -9.25 6.01 22.19
CA GLU A 42 -9.65 5.48 20.88
C GLU A 42 -8.73 5.93 19.74
N ARG A 43 -7.70 6.72 20.04
CA ARG A 43 -6.83 7.37 19.03
C ARG A 43 -5.81 6.43 18.40
N GLY A 44 -5.52 5.31 19.05
CA GLY A 44 -4.54 4.34 18.59
C GLY A 44 -3.87 3.63 19.76
N TRP A 45 -2.76 2.98 19.46
CA TRP A 45 -1.94 2.27 20.44
C TRP A 45 -0.55 2.89 20.60
N ASN A 46 0.00 2.68 21.79
CA ASN A 46 1.41 2.84 22.10
C ASN A 46 1.94 1.50 22.61
N VAL A 47 3.16 1.14 22.20
CA VAL A 47 3.88 -0.01 22.76
C VAL A 47 4.99 0.51 23.66
N GLU A 48 5.04 0.06 24.91
CA GLU A 48 6.15 0.32 25.85
C GLU A 48 6.90 -0.98 26.19
N SER A 49 8.10 -0.87 26.77
CA SER A 49 8.93 -2.03 27.06
C SER A 49 9.64 -1.94 28.42
N VAL A 50 9.35 -2.92 29.28
CA VAL A 50 10.03 -3.16 30.55
C VAL A 50 11.09 -4.25 30.33
N LEU A 51 12.37 -3.85 30.32
CA LEU A 51 13.50 -4.75 30.09
C LEU A 51 13.93 -5.48 31.37
N GLY A 52 13.00 -6.23 31.97
CA GLY A 52 13.22 -7.04 33.17
C GLY A 52 12.23 -6.74 34.30
N THR A 53 11.61 -7.78 34.84
CA THR A 53 10.56 -7.66 35.88
C THR A 53 11.04 -7.12 37.23
N THR A 54 12.35 -7.06 37.45
CA THR A 54 12.97 -6.54 38.69
C THR A 54 13.74 -5.24 38.49
N ASP A 55 13.79 -4.69 37.26
CA ASP A 55 14.52 -3.46 36.98
C ASP A 55 13.63 -2.24 37.19
N GLY A 56 13.71 -1.64 38.38
CA GLY A 56 12.95 -0.44 38.74
C GLY A 56 13.18 0.75 37.81
N THR A 57 14.34 0.84 37.15
CA THR A 57 14.64 1.92 36.20
C THR A 57 13.80 1.78 34.95
N TRP A 58 13.78 0.58 34.35
CA TRP A 58 12.98 0.31 33.15
C TRP A 58 11.48 0.32 33.42
N ILE A 59 11.06 -0.15 34.61
CA ILE A 59 9.66 -0.05 35.05
C ILE A 59 9.22 1.41 35.12
N ASN A 60 9.98 2.28 35.81
CA ASN A 60 9.65 3.70 35.96
C ASN A 60 9.70 4.46 34.63
N LYS A 61 10.66 4.12 33.76
CA LYS A 61 10.74 4.70 32.40
C LYS A 61 9.49 4.35 31.58
N SER A 62 9.09 3.09 31.61
CA SER A 62 7.90 2.61 30.88
C SER A 62 6.60 3.18 31.44
N LEU A 63 6.47 3.31 32.76
CA LEU A 63 5.32 3.99 33.39
C LEU A 63 5.22 5.45 32.92
N THR A 64 6.36 6.15 32.84
CA THR A 64 6.40 7.53 32.35
C THR A 64 5.97 7.63 30.88
N GLY A 65 6.51 6.76 30.01
CA GLY A 65 6.10 6.67 28.61
C GLY A 65 4.61 6.36 28.46
N ALA A 66 4.12 5.37 29.19
CA ALA A 66 2.71 4.97 29.18
C ALA A 66 1.76 6.10 29.64
N ARG A 67 2.14 6.88 30.66
CA ARG A 67 1.37 8.06 31.10
C ARG A 67 1.33 9.13 30.00
N ASN A 68 2.46 9.40 29.34
CA ASN A 68 2.54 10.38 28.27
C ASN A 68 1.63 9.98 27.09
N ALA A 69 1.69 8.72 26.66
CA ALA A 69 0.84 8.20 25.60
C ALA A 69 -0.65 8.18 25.98
N ALA A 70 -0.98 7.79 27.22
CA ALA A 70 -2.35 7.84 27.73
C ALA A 70 -2.88 9.28 27.77
N GLY A 71 -2.06 10.26 28.16
CA GLY A 71 -2.39 11.68 28.12
C GLY A 71 -2.66 12.19 26.70
N ALA A 72 -1.99 11.63 25.69
CA ALA A 72 -2.28 11.90 24.28
C ALA A 72 -3.56 11.20 23.77
N GLY A 73 -4.13 10.28 24.55
CA GLY A 73 -5.33 9.53 24.26
C GLY A 73 -5.11 8.20 23.54
N LEU A 74 -3.90 7.65 23.61
CA LEU A 74 -3.57 6.31 23.13
C LEU A 74 -3.83 5.25 24.22
N ARG A 75 -4.01 3.98 23.81
CA ARG A 75 -3.98 2.83 24.73
C ARG A 75 -2.59 2.21 24.75
N ASN A 76 -2.12 1.77 25.91
CA ASN A 76 -0.83 1.14 26.02
C ASN A 76 -0.90 -0.39 25.91
N ILE A 77 0.04 -0.95 25.16
CA ILE A 77 0.46 -2.35 25.20
C ILE A 77 1.82 -2.35 25.90
N ILE A 78 1.99 -3.16 26.94
CA ILE A 78 3.25 -3.20 27.69
C ILE A 78 3.95 -4.54 27.42
N ARG A 79 5.13 -4.47 26.80
CA ARG A 79 6.05 -5.60 26.69
C ARG A 79 6.84 -5.73 27.99
N ILE A 80 6.85 -6.93 28.58
CA ILE A 80 7.57 -7.18 29.83
C ILE A 80 8.48 -8.38 29.62
N ASP A 81 9.79 -8.15 29.68
CA ASP A 81 10.80 -9.19 29.64
C ASP A 81 11.06 -9.74 31.04
N TYR A 82 11.40 -11.03 31.14
CA TYR A 82 11.84 -11.63 32.40
C TYR A 82 13.07 -10.89 32.95
N ARG A 83 14.10 -10.75 32.12
CA ARG A 83 15.33 -10.00 32.41
C ARG A 83 15.76 -9.28 31.13
N ASN A 84 16.74 -8.39 31.23
CA ASN A 84 17.28 -7.72 30.05
C ASN A 84 17.75 -8.76 29.00
N TYR A 85 17.24 -8.65 27.78
CA TYR A 85 17.46 -9.58 26.66
C TYR A 85 17.09 -11.04 26.94
N LYS A 86 16.12 -11.27 27.83
CA LYS A 86 15.54 -12.58 28.11
C LYS A 86 14.03 -12.45 28.23
N ALA A 87 13.33 -12.87 27.18
CA ALA A 87 11.87 -12.84 27.12
C ALA A 87 11.20 -13.55 28.33
N VAL A 88 11.64 -14.78 28.63
CA VAL A 88 11.07 -15.64 29.67
C VAL A 88 12.17 -16.42 30.41
N PRO A 89 11.93 -16.91 31.64
CA PRO A 89 12.81 -17.91 32.24
C PRO A 89 12.76 -19.21 31.45
N VAL A 90 13.89 -19.91 31.44
CA VAL A 90 14.09 -21.14 30.65
C VAL A 90 14.11 -22.38 31.54
N SER A 91 14.40 -22.18 32.84
CA SER A 91 14.24 -23.21 33.87
C SER A 91 12.86 -23.11 34.49
N SER A 92 12.15 -24.25 34.57
CA SER A 92 10.85 -24.32 35.24
C SER A 92 10.92 -24.01 36.73
N ALA A 93 12.10 -24.13 37.35
CA ALA A 93 12.31 -23.76 38.75
C ALA A 93 12.12 -22.25 39.01
N GLU A 94 12.30 -21.42 37.99
CA GLU A 94 12.18 -19.96 38.10
C GLU A 94 10.74 -19.46 37.85
N TYR A 95 9.85 -20.31 37.33
CA TYR A 95 8.53 -19.90 36.84
C TYR A 95 7.66 -19.27 37.93
N ALA A 96 7.66 -19.83 39.15
CA ALA A 96 6.85 -19.30 40.25
C ALA A 96 7.29 -17.88 40.66
N GLY A 97 8.60 -17.66 40.79
CA GLY A 97 9.16 -16.36 41.13
C GLY A 97 8.89 -15.33 40.02
N TRP A 98 9.21 -15.68 38.77
CA TRP A 98 8.97 -14.83 37.62
C TRP A 98 7.49 -14.47 37.44
N ALA A 99 6.56 -15.42 37.61
CA ALA A 99 5.14 -15.12 37.47
C ALA A 99 4.66 -14.11 38.52
N ASN A 100 5.14 -14.20 39.76
CA ASN A 100 4.82 -13.22 40.79
C ASN A 100 5.41 -11.83 40.46
N GLU A 101 6.65 -11.78 39.97
CA GLU A 101 7.27 -10.52 39.53
C GLU A 101 6.55 -9.91 38.33
N PHE A 102 6.22 -10.70 37.30
CA PHE A 102 5.50 -10.26 36.11
C PHE A 102 4.15 -9.65 36.47
N TRP A 103 3.37 -10.32 37.31
CA TRP A 103 2.06 -9.81 37.73
C TRP A 103 2.17 -8.60 38.66
N SER A 104 3.25 -8.49 39.45
CA SER A 104 3.55 -7.27 40.22
C SER A 104 3.74 -6.08 39.29
N VAL A 105 4.54 -6.22 38.23
CA VAL A 105 4.75 -5.16 37.22
C VAL A 105 3.45 -4.86 36.47
N ALA A 106 2.75 -5.88 35.97
CA ALA A 106 1.50 -5.67 35.24
C ALA A 106 0.43 -4.96 36.08
N ASN A 107 0.34 -5.26 37.39
CA ASN A 107 -0.57 -4.58 38.31
C ASN A 107 -0.22 -3.10 38.49
N GLN A 108 1.04 -2.68 38.41
CA GLN A 108 1.40 -1.25 38.48
C GLN A 108 0.75 -0.48 37.33
N PHE A 109 0.88 -0.96 36.09
CA PHE A 109 0.24 -0.33 34.93
C PHE A 109 -1.30 -0.40 34.99
N LYS A 110 -1.84 -1.55 35.41
CA LYS A 110 -3.30 -1.74 35.50
C LYS A 110 -3.93 -0.84 36.56
N ASN A 111 -3.33 -0.75 37.75
CA ASN A 111 -3.87 0.02 38.87
C ASN A 111 -3.86 1.54 38.60
N GLU A 112 -2.93 2.02 37.77
CA GLU A 112 -2.94 3.40 37.26
C GLU A 112 -3.90 3.60 36.07
N GLY A 113 -4.56 2.55 35.59
CA GLY A 113 -5.44 2.61 34.42
C GLY A 113 -4.70 2.78 33.09
N LEU A 114 -3.40 2.49 33.05
CA LEU A 114 -2.53 2.74 31.90
C LEU A 114 -2.57 1.63 30.85
N ALA A 115 -2.68 0.37 31.28
CA ALA A 115 -2.66 -0.78 30.38
C ALA A 115 -3.48 -1.97 30.89
N THR A 116 -4.05 -2.71 29.95
CA THR A 116 -4.69 -4.02 30.17
C THR A 116 -4.20 -5.08 29.19
N VAL A 117 -3.31 -4.73 28.26
CA VAL A 117 -2.75 -5.62 27.24
C VAL A 117 -1.24 -5.72 27.47
N PHE A 118 -0.75 -6.95 27.63
CA PHE A 118 0.64 -7.21 27.97
C PHE A 118 1.23 -8.27 27.05
N ILE A 119 2.48 -8.05 26.63
CA ILE A 119 3.27 -9.01 25.84
C ILE A 119 4.25 -9.71 26.77
N VAL A 120 4.33 -11.03 26.67
CA VAL A 120 5.24 -11.86 27.47
C VAL A 120 6.58 -11.97 26.76
N GLY A 121 7.46 -11.01 27.04
CA GLY A 121 8.81 -10.94 26.49
C GLY A 121 8.93 -10.33 25.09
N ASN A 122 10.18 -10.15 24.65
CA ASN A 122 10.57 -9.71 23.31
C ASN A 122 11.34 -10.79 22.56
N GLU A 123 10.98 -11.04 21.29
CA GLU A 123 11.76 -11.87 20.35
C GLU A 123 12.48 -13.09 20.98
N PRO A 124 11.74 -13.98 21.67
CA PRO A 124 12.28 -14.99 22.58
C PRO A 124 13.29 -15.94 21.96
N ASN A 125 13.22 -16.14 20.64
CA ASN A 125 14.08 -17.08 19.95
C ASN A 125 15.52 -16.57 19.76
N ILE A 126 15.73 -15.25 19.78
CA ILE A 126 17.07 -14.64 19.79
C ILE A 126 17.43 -14.11 21.18
N GLU A 127 16.45 -13.67 21.97
CA GLU A 127 16.64 -13.22 23.34
C GLU A 127 16.70 -14.40 24.32
N GLY A 128 17.91 -14.74 24.77
CA GLY A 128 18.15 -15.88 25.65
C GLY A 128 18.07 -17.24 24.96
N CYS A 129 18.05 -17.25 23.61
CA CYS A 129 18.02 -18.46 22.78
C CYS A 129 16.88 -19.42 23.18
N THR A 130 15.70 -18.87 23.46
CA THR A 130 14.57 -19.64 24.00
C THR A 130 13.97 -20.51 22.91
N THR A 131 13.96 -21.81 23.11
CA THR A 131 13.30 -22.73 22.19
C THR A 131 11.78 -22.54 22.24
N ALA A 132 11.08 -22.92 21.17
CA ALA A 132 9.62 -22.80 21.10
C ALA A 132 8.90 -23.52 22.25
N SER A 133 9.41 -24.70 22.65
CA SER A 133 8.86 -25.50 23.75
C SER A 133 9.14 -24.90 25.14
N GLU A 134 10.33 -24.33 25.35
CA GLU A 134 10.65 -23.60 26.59
C GLU A 134 9.72 -22.39 26.74
N TYR A 135 9.54 -21.61 25.67
CA TYR A 135 8.65 -20.44 25.69
C TYR A 135 7.20 -20.85 25.97
N ALA A 136 6.68 -21.86 25.25
CA ALA A 136 5.32 -22.32 25.46
C ALA A 136 5.09 -22.82 26.89
N SER A 137 6.08 -23.50 27.49
CA SER A 137 6.00 -23.97 28.88
C SER A 137 5.95 -22.83 29.88
N ALA A 138 6.82 -21.83 29.73
CA ALA A 138 6.83 -20.63 30.57
C ALA A 138 5.53 -19.83 30.41
N PHE A 139 5.08 -19.60 29.17
CA PHE A 139 3.83 -18.89 28.89
C PHE A 139 2.63 -19.60 29.50
N ASN A 140 2.52 -20.93 29.34
CA ASN A 140 1.42 -21.72 29.91
C ASN A 140 1.38 -21.63 31.44
N TYR A 141 2.55 -21.66 32.09
CA TYR A 141 2.63 -21.46 33.53
C TYR A 141 2.12 -20.06 33.91
N LEU A 142 2.60 -19.00 33.26
CA LEU A 142 2.18 -17.63 33.53
C LEU A 142 0.68 -17.44 33.30
N TYR A 143 0.16 -17.94 32.17
CA TYR A 143 -1.24 -17.77 31.76
C TYR A 143 -2.22 -18.45 32.72
N SER A 144 -1.85 -19.61 33.27
CA SER A 144 -2.65 -20.39 34.22
C SER A 144 -2.39 -20.05 35.70
N HIS A 145 -1.43 -19.17 35.98
CA HIS A 145 -1.05 -18.84 37.35
C HIS A 145 -2.20 -18.19 38.11
N ALA A 146 -2.45 -18.65 39.34
CA ALA A 146 -3.56 -18.17 40.18
C ALA A 146 -3.48 -16.68 40.52
N GLY A 147 -2.26 -16.10 40.47
CA GLY A 147 -2.03 -14.67 40.70
C GLY A 147 -2.39 -13.75 39.53
N ARG A 148 -2.83 -14.30 38.37
CA ARG A 148 -3.19 -13.51 37.19
C ARG A 148 -4.35 -12.56 37.50
N PRO A 149 -4.18 -11.23 37.35
CA PRO A 149 -5.26 -10.28 37.55
C PRO A 149 -6.37 -10.45 36.50
N ALA A 150 -7.63 -10.36 36.94
CA ALA A 150 -8.78 -10.36 36.04
C ALA A 150 -8.73 -9.17 35.06
N GLY A 151 -9.30 -9.33 33.86
CA GLY A 151 -9.38 -8.25 32.86
C GLY A 151 -8.06 -7.88 32.19
N ILE A 152 -7.02 -8.71 32.32
CA ILE A 152 -5.78 -8.58 31.56
C ILE A 152 -5.81 -9.49 30.33
N THR A 153 -5.43 -8.91 29.19
CA THR A 153 -5.11 -9.61 27.94
C THR A 153 -3.61 -9.94 27.92
N LEU A 154 -3.27 -11.21 27.74
CA LEU A 154 -1.89 -11.70 27.69
C LEU A 154 -1.56 -12.22 26.28
N LEU A 155 -0.58 -11.57 25.64
CA LEU A 155 -0.15 -11.84 24.28
C LEU A 155 1.12 -12.69 24.28
N ALA A 156 1.10 -13.79 23.51
CA ALA A 156 2.30 -14.56 23.23
C ALA A 156 3.18 -13.80 22.23
N ALA A 157 4.46 -13.63 22.56
CA ALA A 157 5.44 -12.96 21.71
C ALA A 157 5.85 -13.87 20.55
N GLY A 158 5.81 -13.32 19.34
CA GLY A 158 6.40 -13.91 18.16
C GLY A 158 7.93 -13.82 18.18
N PRO A 159 8.59 -14.61 17.35
CA PRO A 159 10.04 -14.59 17.22
C PRO A 159 10.53 -13.31 16.51
N ALA A 160 11.82 -13.02 16.61
CA ALA A 160 12.48 -12.10 15.69
C ALA A 160 12.25 -12.55 14.25
N THR A 161 11.81 -11.64 13.39
CA THR A 161 11.52 -11.98 12.00
C THR A 161 12.83 -12.32 11.26
N TYR A 162 12.79 -13.27 10.34
CA TYR A 162 13.94 -13.71 9.51
C TYR A 162 15.08 -14.41 10.27
N SER A 163 14.92 -14.63 11.56
CA SER A 163 15.95 -15.27 12.38
C SER A 163 15.95 -16.81 12.25
N PRO A 164 17.08 -17.46 12.57
CA PRO A 164 17.15 -18.91 12.67
C PRO A 164 16.31 -19.46 13.83
N ASN A 165 15.97 -20.74 13.73
CA ASN A 165 15.28 -21.46 14.81
C ASN A 165 16.29 -21.95 15.87
N PRO A 166 16.23 -21.51 17.15
CA PRO A 166 17.11 -22.04 18.19
C PRO A 166 16.76 -23.49 18.56
N ALA A 167 17.79 -24.34 18.65
CA ALA A 167 17.72 -25.68 19.22
C ALA A 167 18.08 -25.71 20.72
N GLY A 168 18.54 -24.59 21.28
CA GLY A 168 18.88 -24.45 22.70
C GLY A 168 20.08 -23.54 22.90
N ARG A 169 20.89 -23.86 23.92
CA ARG A 169 22.08 -23.11 24.31
C ARG A 169 23.30 -24.03 24.29
N ASN A 170 24.42 -23.53 23.79
CA ASN A 170 25.73 -24.18 23.91
C ASN A 170 26.24 -24.08 25.36
N ALA A 171 27.31 -24.82 25.69
CA ALA A 171 27.91 -24.81 27.02
C ALA A 171 28.44 -23.42 27.44
N ASP A 172 28.80 -22.57 26.47
CA ASP A 172 29.23 -21.19 26.68
C ASP A 172 28.08 -20.17 26.80
N GLY A 173 26.83 -20.64 26.73
CA GLY A 173 25.63 -19.82 26.80
C GLY A 173 25.21 -19.17 25.47
N SER A 174 25.97 -19.35 24.39
CA SER A 174 25.58 -18.89 23.05
C SER A 174 24.42 -19.72 22.48
N CYS A 175 23.71 -19.17 21.48
CA CYS A 175 22.60 -19.88 20.85
C CYS A 175 23.10 -21.07 20.04
N ALA A 176 22.54 -22.25 20.30
CA ALA A 176 22.65 -23.39 19.40
C ALA A 176 21.53 -23.28 18.36
N TRP A 177 21.88 -23.15 17.08
CA TRP A 177 20.91 -23.01 16.00
C TRP A 177 20.52 -24.37 15.45
N GLY A 178 19.21 -24.62 15.38
CA GLY A 178 18.62 -25.81 14.80
C GLY A 178 18.26 -25.64 13.34
N ALA A 179 17.66 -26.69 12.77
CA ALA A 179 17.04 -26.62 11.46
C ALA A 179 15.75 -25.77 11.50
N GLY A 180 15.45 -25.13 10.38
CA GLY A 180 14.26 -24.29 10.21
C GLY A 180 14.51 -22.81 10.48
N ASN A 181 13.42 -22.05 10.54
CA ASN A 181 13.42 -20.60 10.66
C ASN A 181 12.38 -20.11 11.69
N PHE A 182 12.28 -18.80 11.85
CA PHE A 182 11.31 -18.16 12.74
C PHE A 182 9.85 -18.61 12.53
N LEU A 183 9.41 -18.95 11.31
CA LEU A 183 8.06 -19.48 11.07
C LEU A 183 7.86 -20.88 11.67
N ASP A 184 8.90 -21.72 11.65
CA ASP A 184 8.88 -23.05 12.26
C ASP A 184 8.86 -22.94 13.80
N TRP A 185 9.63 -21.99 14.35
CA TRP A 185 9.59 -21.65 15.77
C TRP A 185 8.18 -21.20 16.19
N LEU A 186 7.57 -20.27 15.43
CA LEU A 186 6.22 -19.77 15.72
C LEU A 186 5.16 -20.86 15.64
N GLY A 187 5.21 -21.72 14.62
CA GLY A 187 4.30 -22.85 14.48
C GLY A 187 4.41 -23.85 15.64
N THR A 188 5.65 -24.18 16.04
CA THR A 188 5.91 -25.08 17.17
C THR A 188 5.43 -24.47 18.49
N MET A 189 5.74 -23.20 18.73
CA MET A 189 5.36 -22.48 19.95
C MET A 189 3.83 -22.40 20.05
N SER A 190 3.17 -21.97 18.97
CA SER A 190 1.70 -21.85 18.93
C SER A 190 1.00 -23.19 19.21
N ASN A 191 1.56 -24.30 18.71
CA ASN A 191 1.03 -25.64 18.98
C ASN A 191 1.21 -26.06 20.45
N GLY A 192 2.32 -25.65 21.08
CA GLY A 192 2.61 -25.91 22.49
C GLY A 192 1.79 -25.09 23.49
N LEU A 193 1.21 -23.95 23.08
CA LEU A 193 0.40 -23.11 23.97
C LEU A 193 -0.92 -23.77 24.36
N GLY A 194 -1.24 -23.85 25.64
CA GLY A 194 -2.53 -24.29 26.15
C GLY A 194 -3.65 -23.27 25.89
N ALA A 195 -3.34 -21.98 26.07
CA ALA A 195 -4.22 -20.86 25.78
C ALA A 195 -3.38 -19.58 25.60
N ALA A 196 -3.92 -18.59 24.89
CA ALA A 196 -3.42 -17.22 24.80
C ALA A 196 -4.57 -16.30 24.40
N ASP A 197 -4.50 -15.03 24.79
CA ASP A 197 -5.54 -14.07 24.41
C ASP A 197 -5.27 -13.46 23.03
N GLY A 198 -4.03 -13.52 22.56
CA GLY A 198 -3.58 -13.04 21.25
C GLY A 198 -2.09 -13.25 21.06
N PHE A 199 -1.57 -12.73 19.95
CA PHE A 199 -0.14 -12.78 19.63
C PHE A 199 0.38 -11.38 19.32
N ALA A 200 1.62 -11.10 19.75
CA ALA A 200 2.38 -9.95 19.32
C ALA A 200 3.41 -10.39 18.27
N LEU A 201 3.41 -9.80 17.09
CA LEU A 201 4.31 -10.17 15.99
C LEU A 201 5.11 -8.95 15.54
N HIS A 202 6.31 -9.19 15.03
CA HIS A 202 7.10 -8.19 14.33
C HIS A 202 7.06 -8.47 12.84
N THR A 203 7.14 -7.44 11.99
CA THR A 203 7.35 -7.62 10.55
C THR A 203 8.05 -6.39 10.00
N TYR A 204 9.11 -6.59 9.23
CA TYR A 204 9.89 -5.49 8.67
C TYR A 204 9.94 -5.62 7.15
N GLY A 205 10.01 -4.51 6.39
CA GLY A 205 10.04 -4.62 4.93
C GLY A 205 10.43 -3.33 4.20
N GLY A 206 11.35 -3.42 3.25
CA GLY A 206 11.94 -2.26 2.57
C GLY A 206 12.47 -2.59 1.17
N SER A 207 13.07 -1.58 0.53
CA SER A 207 13.66 -1.71 -0.80
C SER A 207 14.99 -2.44 -0.73
N TYR A 208 14.96 -3.74 -0.99
CA TYR A 208 16.16 -4.57 -1.18
C TYR A 208 16.41 -4.82 -2.66
N GLU A 209 17.65 -5.15 -3.03
CA GLU A 209 17.94 -5.68 -4.35
C GLU A 209 17.14 -6.98 -4.56
N GLY A 210 16.24 -6.98 -5.55
CA GLY A 210 15.33 -8.09 -5.82
C GLY A 210 13.98 -8.05 -5.08
N CYS A 211 13.76 -7.07 -4.19
CA CYS A 211 12.46 -6.89 -3.53
C CYS A 211 11.80 -5.55 -3.86
N PRO A 212 10.47 -5.56 -4.06
CA PRO A 212 9.73 -4.35 -4.34
C PRO A 212 9.72 -3.40 -3.14
N SER A 213 9.73 -2.10 -3.41
CA SER A 213 9.53 -1.05 -2.40
C SER A 213 8.08 -0.97 -1.89
N GLU A 214 7.16 -1.70 -2.53
CA GLU A 214 5.74 -1.74 -2.19
C GLU A 214 5.46 -2.80 -1.09
N PRO A 215 4.96 -2.40 0.10
CA PRO A 215 4.77 -3.34 1.21
C PRO A 215 3.69 -4.40 0.94
N SER A 216 2.80 -4.15 -0.03
CA SER A 216 1.75 -5.10 -0.43
C SER A 216 2.26 -6.23 -1.33
N GLN A 217 3.49 -6.13 -1.83
CA GLN A 217 4.08 -7.10 -2.75
C GLN A 217 5.00 -8.07 -2.02
N ALA A 218 5.00 -9.32 -2.49
CA ALA A 218 5.85 -10.35 -1.93
C ALA A 218 7.33 -10.08 -2.25
N CYS A 219 8.20 -10.40 -1.31
CA CYS A 219 9.65 -10.22 -1.42
C CYS A 219 10.35 -11.58 -1.33
N SER A 220 11.06 -11.94 -2.41
CA SER A 220 11.85 -13.16 -2.48
C SER A 220 13.33 -12.81 -2.40
N ARG A 221 14.03 -13.30 -1.38
CA ARG A 221 15.43 -12.96 -1.12
C ARG A 221 16.26 -14.22 -0.89
N ASN A 222 17.43 -14.31 -1.54
CA ASN A 222 18.46 -15.34 -1.25
C ASN A 222 17.93 -16.78 -1.18
N GLY A 223 16.90 -17.12 -1.97
CA GLY A 223 16.26 -18.43 -1.94
C GLY A 223 15.56 -18.76 -0.61
N TRP A 224 15.27 -17.76 0.24
CA TRP A 224 14.56 -17.96 1.48
C TRP A 224 13.17 -18.58 1.21
N PRO A 225 12.74 -19.56 2.03
CA PRO A 225 11.47 -20.24 1.82
C PRO A 225 10.26 -19.43 2.35
N PHE A 226 10.47 -18.14 2.64
CA PHE A 226 9.49 -17.24 3.22
C PHE A 226 9.64 -15.85 2.61
N ASP A 227 8.60 -15.03 2.80
CA ASP A 227 8.61 -13.64 2.37
C ASP A 227 9.63 -12.86 3.20
N ALA A 228 10.54 -12.16 2.53
CA ALA A 228 11.62 -11.41 3.16
C ALA A 228 11.30 -9.91 3.36
N GLY A 229 10.03 -9.54 3.22
CA GLY A 229 9.53 -8.19 3.41
C GLY A 229 8.26 -8.15 4.25
N PHE A 230 7.52 -7.05 4.10
CA PHE A 230 6.38 -6.76 4.98
C PHE A 230 5.33 -7.87 4.96
N GLN A 231 5.11 -8.52 3.80
CA GLN A 231 4.11 -9.57 3.61
C GLN A 231 4.35 -10.82 4.48
N SER A 232 5.52 -10.97 5.11
CA SER A 232 5.83 -12.05 6.05
C SER A 232 4.80 -12.15 7.20
N TYR A 233 4.12 -11.07 7.58
CA TYR A 233 3.07 -11.11 8.60
C TYR A 233 1.94 -12.08 8.25
N LYS A 234 1.58 -12.21 6.96
CA LYS A 234 0.52 -13.14 6.50
C LYS A 234 0.97 -14.59 6.72
N GLN A 235 2.24 -14.87 6.47
CA GLN A 235 2.83 -16.19 6.70
C GLN A 235 2.92 -16.50 8.19
N GLN A 236 3.35 -15.54 9.02
CA GLN A 236 3.39 -15.70 10.47
C GLN A 236 2.00 -16.01 11.05
N ILE A 237 0.98 -15.23 10.67
CA ILE A 237 -0.39 -15.48 11.11
C ILE A 237 -0.89 -16.85 10.62
N GLY A 238 -0.52 -17.25 9.40
CA GLY A 238 -0.82 -18.56 8.83
C GLY A 238 -0.16 -19.74 9.57
N ARG A 239 0.92 -19.52 10.34
CA ARG A 239 1.53 -20.55 11.19
C ARG A 239 0.76 -20.82 12.48
N ILE A 240 -0.07 -19.89 12.92
CA ILE A 240 -0.94 -20.04 14.09
C ILE A 240 -2.19 -20.81 13.67
N THR A 241 -2.05 -22.14 13.60
CA THR A 241 -3.10 -23.05 13.09
C THR A 241 -3.87 -23.77 14.19
N LYS A 242 -3.37 -23.77 15.43
CA LYS A 242 -4.02 -24.43 16.56
C LYS A 242 -5.45 -23.92 16.75
N ALA A 243 -6.41 -24.85 16.77
CA ALA A 243 -7.82 -24.54 16.98
C ALA A 243 -8.01 -23.76 18.28
N GLY A 244 -8.77 -22.65 18.21
CA GLY A 244 -9.02 -21.76 19.36
C GLY A 244 -7.95 -20.68 19.59
N LEU A 245 -6.78 -20.82 18.98
CA LEU A 245 -5.74 -19.76 18.90
C LEU A 245 -5.70 -19.09 17.53
N ASN A 246 -6.05 -19.83 16.47
CA ASN A 246 -6.11 -19.36 15.08
C ASN A 246 -7.15 -18.28 14.80
N THR A 247 -8.01 -17.95 15.76
CA THR A 247 -8.99 -16.85 15.68
C THR A 247 -8.66 -15.70 16.62
N ARG A 248 -7.59 -15.82 17.42
CA ARG A 248 -7.20 -14.81 18.40
C ARG A 248 -6.63 -13.57 17.72
N PRO A 249 -6.81 -12.38 18.34
CA PRO A 249 -6.29 -11.14 17.82
C PRO A 249 -4.76 -11.16 17.68
N ILE A 250 -4.29 -10.40 16.70
CA ILE A 250 -2.89 -10.19 16.38
C ILE A 250 -2.56 -8.72 16.61
N TYR A 251 -1.42 -8.45 17.23
CA TYR A 251 -0.87 -7.13 17.43
C TYR A 251 0.48 -7.11 16.72
N ILE A 252 0.60 -6.36 15.62
CA ILE A 252 1.89 -6.20 14.97
C ILE A 252 2.58 -5.05 15.69
N THR A 253 3.53 -5.37 16.56
CA THR A 253 4.08 -4.43 17.55
C THR A 253 5.37 -3.76 17.12
N GLU A 254 5.94 -4.20 16.00
CA GLU A 254 7.06 -3.52 15.35
C GLU A 254 6.97 -3.68 13.83
N ILE A 255 7.01 -2.55 13.12
CA ILE A 255 7.22 -2.43 11.68
C ILE A 255 8.18 -1.30 11.36
N ASN A 256 8.97 -1.47 10.30
CA ASN A 256 9.75 -0.40 9.69
C ASN A 256 10.19 -0.85 8.27
N THR A 257 11.01 -0.02 7.63
CA THR A 257 11.54 -0.28 6.29
C THR A 257 12.91 -0.96 6.24
N ASP A 258 13.41 -1.48 7.36
CA ASP A 258 14.73 -2.10 7.44
C ASP A 258 14.63 -3.54 7.98
N VAL A 259 15.16 -4.50 7.23
CA VAL A 259 15.25 -5.90 7.66
C VAL A 259 16.55 -6.22 8.40
N GLN A 260 17.55 -5.33 8.42
CA GLN A 260 18.78 -5.50 9.21
C GLN A 260 19.54 -4.16 9.40
N PRO A 261 19.56 -3.63 10.63
CA PRO A 261 20.29 -2.42 10.97
C PRO A 261 21.77 -2.48 10.56
N GLY A 262 22.24 -1.47 9.83
CA GLY A 262 23.64 -1.27 9.46
C GLY A 262 24.14 -2.03 8.21
N GLN A 263 23.26 -2.79 7.53
CA GLN A 263 23.59 -3.44 6.24
C GLN A 263 22.72 -2.98 5.07
N TYR A 264 21.59 -2.30 5.34
CA TYR A 264 20.59 -1.94 4.32
C TYR A 264 20.24 -0.45 4.41
N PRO A 265 19.48 0.08 3.43
CA PRO A 265 19.20 1.51 3.37
C PRO A 265 18.51 1.97 4.65
N ASP A 266 19.19 2.86 5.37
CA ASP A 266 18.68 3.49 6.58
C ASP A 266 17.28 4.08 6.27
N PRO A 267 16.23 3.75 7.04
CA PRO A 267 14.89 4.29 6.82
C PRO A 267 14.84 5.81 6.73
N ARG A 268 15.73 6.52 7.44
CA ARG A 268 15.86 7.97 7.35
C ARG A 268 16.26 8.44 5.95
N ASP A 269 17.13 7.68 5.30
CA ASP A 269 17.77 8.07 4.05
C ASP A 269 17.07 7.45 2.82
N ALA A 270 16.24 6.41 3.02
CA ALA A 270 15.65 5.61 1.95
C ALA A 270 14.17 5.21 2.18
N TYR A 271 13.40 6.02 2.88
CA TYR A 271 11.96 5.81 3.05
C TYR A 271 11.22 5.80 1.69
N PRO A 272 10.56 4.70 1.28
CA PRO A 272 9.75 4.69 0.08
C PRO A 272 8.51 5.58 0.24
N ALA A 273 8.18 6.34 -0.80
CA ALA A 273 7.02 7.23 -0.76
C ALA A 273 5.73 6.46 -0.41
N ASP A 274 4.97 6.99 0.56
CA ASP A 274 3.66 6.50 0.98
C ASP A 274 3.66 5.08 1.60
N TRP A 275 4.84 4.60 2.03
CA TRP A 275 5.00 3.19 2.45
C TRP A 275 4.09 2.80 3.62
N ILE A 276 4.02 3.62 4.67
CA ILE A 276 3.20 3.35 5.86
C ILE A 276 1.72 3.27 5.46
N ASN A 277 1.20 4.26 4.72
CA ASN A 277 -0.19 4.26 4.27
C ASN A 277 -0.53 2.99 3.47
N LYS A 278 0.38 2.53 2.60
CA LYS A 278 0.23 1.28 1.84
C LYS A 278 0.30 0.04 2.72
N ALA A 279 1.16 0.01 3.74
CA ALA A 279 1.25 -1.08 4.70
C ALA A 279 -0.05 -1.21 5.51
N TYR A 280 -0.58 -0.08 5.99
CA TYR A 280 -1.89 -0.01 6.63
C TYR A 280 -3.02 -0.44 5.69
N GLN A 281 -2.99 -0.03 4.42
CA GLN A 281 -3.98 -0.46 3.44
C GLN A 281 -3.96 -1.98 3.22
N ASP A 282 -2.79 -2.59 3.11
CA ASP A 282 -2.67 -4.04 2.98
C ASP A 282 -3.22 -4.77 4.22
N VAL A 283 -2.92 -4.27 5.42
CA VAL A 283 -3.46 -4.82 6.67
C VAL A 283 -4.97 -4.63 6.77
N ARG A 284 -5.53 -3.48 6.33
CA ARG A 284 -6.98 -3.27 6.22
C ARG A 284 -7.62 -4.29 5.29
N ASN A 285 -7.02 -4.54 4.12
CA ASN A 285 -7.49 -5.55 3.17
C ASN A 285 -7.45 -6.96 3.79
N TYR A 286 -6.39 -7.29 4.52
CA TYR A 286 -6.30 -8.54 5.27
C TYR A 286 -7.43 -8.63 6.32
N ASN A 287 -7.62 -7.59 7.12
CA ASN A 287 -8.63 -7.53 8.18
C ASN A 287 -10.05 -7.66 7.65
N ALA A 288 -10.36 -7.05 6.50
CA ALA A 288 -11.66 -7.18 5.84
C ALA A 288 -12.00 -8.64 5.50
N ALA A 289 -11.00 -9.44 5.13
CA ALA A 289 -11.17 -10.87 4.85
C ALA A 289 -11.04 -11.77 6.09
N ASN A 290 -10.54 -11.25 7.22
CA ASN A 290 -10.16 -12.04 8.39
C ASN A 290 -10.75 -11.48 9.70
N ALA A 291 -11.99 -10.99 9.65
CA ALA A 291 -12.75 -10.57 10.84
C ALA A 291 -12.02 -9.56 11.76
N ASN A 292 -11.28 -8.61 11.16
CA ASN A 292 -10.49 -7.61 11.88
C ASN A 292 -9.53 -8.21 12.92
N ARG A 293 -8.83 -9.28 12.54
CA ARG A 293 -7.94 -10.02 13.43
C ARG A 293 -6.72 -9.21 13.89
N ILE A 294 -6.17 -8.33 13.05
CA ILE A 294 -5.05 -7.44 13.41
C ILE A 294 -5.60 -6.19 14.11
N LYS A 295 -5.15 -5.94 15.35
CA LYS A 295 -5.65 -4.88 16.25
C LYS A 295 -4.72 -3.68 16.38
N ALA A 296 -3.44 -3.87 16.12
CA ALA A 296 -2.43 -2.81 16.16
C ALA A 296 -1.38 -3.05 15.06
N LEU A 297 -0.86 -1.96 14.51
CA LEU A 297 0.23 -1.96 13.54
C LEU A 297 1.23 -0.86 13.92
N ALA A 298 2.28 -1.20 14.67
CA ALA A 298 3.11 -0.21 15.35
C ALA A 298 4.43 0.06 14.61
N TRP A 299 4.65 1.31 14.21
CA TRP A 299 5.95 1.72 13.68
C TRP A 299 7.02 1.72 14.78
N PHE A 300 8.19 1.16 14.47
CA PHE A 300 9.39 1.18 15.29
C PHE A 300 10.24 2.38 14.84
N VAL A 301 10.27 3.55 15.49
CA VAL A 301 9.96 4.02 16.86
C VAL A 301 9.60 5.53 16.80
N ASP A 302 9.12 6.20 17.87
CA ASP A 302 9.10 7.68 17.96
C ASP A 302 9.71 8.24 19.27
N ARG A 303 11.04 8.29 19.43
CA ARG A 303 11.67 8.85 20.65
C ARG A 303 12.90 9.72 20.38
N VAL A 304 13.28 10.51 21.40
CA VAL A 304 14.46 11.42 21.37
C VAL A 304 15.78 10.70 21.64
N ASP A 305 15.78 9.58 22.36
CA ASP A 305 16.97 8.96 22.92
C ASP A 305 17.22 7.58 22.28
N GLY A 306 18.05 7.60 21.23
CA GLY A 306 18.49 6.41 20.48
C GLY A 306 17.56 6.04 19.32
N TRP A 307 18.08 5.19 18.43
CA TRP A 307 17.40 4.75 17.21
C TRP A 307 17.08 5.89 16.22
N ASP A 308 18.00 6.86 16.08
CA ASP A 308 17.78 8.06 15.27
C ASP A 308 17.36 7.76 13.82
N SER A 309 17.90 6.69 13.23
CA SER A 309 17.57 6.16 11.90
C SER A 309 16.12 5.72 11.73
N PHE A 310 15.44 5.36 12.83
CA PHE A 310 14.10 4.78 12.85
C PHE A 310 13.05 5.71 13.45
N ALA A 311 13.49 6.69 14.24
CA ALA A 311 12.61 7.59 14.96
C ALA A 311 11.80 8.42 13.97
N LEU A 312 10.45 8.32 13.99
CA LEU A 312 9.56 9.01 13.05
C LEU A 312 9.85 10.51 12.93
N ARG A 313 10.22 11.17 14.03
CA ARG A 313 10.66 12.57 14.07
C ARG A 313 11.78 12.93 13.10
N ASN A 314 12.61 11.96 12.75
CA ASN A 314 13.76 12.13 11.86
C ASN A 314 13.43 11.71 10.42
N ILE A 315 12.23 11.21 10.14
CA ILE A 315 11.79 10.73 8.83
C ILE A 315 10.51 11.48 8.42
N PRO A 316 10.60 12.71 7.87
CA PRO A 316 9.43 13.58 7.66
C PRO A 316 8.29 12.96 6.85
N ALA A 317 8.61 12.14 5.83
CA ALA A 317 7.62 11.44 5.03
C ALA A 317 6.88 10.36 5.85
N ALA A 318 7.60 9.49 6.57
CA ALA A 318 6.99 8.50 7.45
C ALA A 318 6.16 9.15 8.58
N CYS A 319 6.66 10.26 9.13
CA CYS A 319 5.95 11.07 10.12
C CYS A 319 4.61 11.58 9.57
N GLN A 320 4.57 12.00 8.31
CA GLN A 320 3.36 12.47 7.65
C GLN A 320 2.36 11.32 7.44
N ASP A 321 2.79 10.19 6.90
CA ASP A 321 1.94 9.01 6.70
C ASP A 321 1.35 8.51 8.03
N MET A 322 2.13 8.50 9.11
CA MET A 322 1.60 8.13 10.44
C MET A 322 0.55 9.10 10.97
N LYS A 323 0.69 10.42 10.73
CA LYS A 323 -0.36 11.40 11.12
C LYS A 323 -1.67 11.11 10.41
N GLU A 324 -1.58 10.75 9.13
CA GLU A 324 -2.73 10.35 8.33
C GLU A 324 -3.38 9.09 8.91
N GLU A 325 -2.61 8.06 9.22
CA GLU A 325 -3.14 6.79 9.72
C GLU A 325 -3.70 6.86 11.15
N PHE A 326 -3.15 7.69 12.04
CA PHE A 326 -3.76 7.98 13.35
C PHE A 326 -5.12 8.68 13.22
N SER A 327 -5.31 9.47 12.16
CA SER A 327 -6.56 10.18 11.88
C SER A 327 -7.52 9.39 10.98
N ASN A 328 -7.04 8.32 10.35
CA ASN A 328 -7.78 7.54 9.37
C ASN A 328 -8.89 6.71 10.04
N LEU A 329 -10.15 7.05 9.74
CA LEU A 329 -11.32 6.35 10.27
C LEU A 329 -11.37 4.87 9.83
N ALA A 330 -10.72 4.50 8.73
CA ALA A 330 -10.66 3.13 8.24
C ALA A 330 -9.86 2.18 9.18
N ASN A 331 -9.11 2.73 10.13
CA ASN A 331 -8.35 1.94 11.11
C ASN A 331 -9.16 1.59 12.37
N ARG A 332 -10.39 2.07 12.52
CA ARG A 332 -11.19 1.89 13.74
C ARG A 332 -12.05 0.62 13.68
N PRO A 333 -12.04 -0.27 14.70
CA PRO A 333 -12.85 -1.49 14.69
C PRO A 333 -14.35 -1.19 14.84
N GLY A 334 -15.20 -1.98 14.19
CA GLY A 334 -16.65 -1.72 14.16
C GLY A 334 -17.06 -0.58 13.22
N THR A 335 -16.12 0.29 12.85
CA THR A 335 -16.06 0.81 11.48
C THR A 335 -15.75 -0.38 10.61
N VAL A 336 -16.80 -1.13 10.26
CA VAL A 336 -16.89 -1.49 8.85
C VAL A 336 -16.67 -0.13 8.18
N VAL A 337 -15.56 0.04 7.47
CA VAL A 337 -15.74 0.75 6.22
C VAL A 337 -16.75 -0.16 5.53
N VAL A 338 -18.05 0.09 5.79
CA VAL A 338 -19.08 -0.14 4.80
C VAL A 338 -18.49 0.71 3.71
N SER A 339 -17.67 0.10 2.87
CA SER A 339 -17.16 0.80 1.72
C SER A 339 -18.46 1.05 1.03
N GLY A 340 -18.96 2.28 1.14
CA GLY A 340 -19.99 2.69 0.23
C GLY A 340 -19.30 2.52 -1.12
N ASN A 341 -18.53 3.53 -1.46
CA ASN A 341 -17.89 3.54 -2.75
C ASN A 341 -16.41 3.25 -2.57
N ASN A 342 -15.93 2.11 -3.07
CA ASN A 342 -14.51 1.85 -3.23
C ASN A 342 -14.25 1.14 -4.55
N ALA A 343 -13.09 1.41 -5.14
CA ALA A 343 -12.71 0.85 -6.43
C ALA A 343 -11.21 0.62 -6.47
N GLN A 344 -10.77 -0.44 -7.15
CA GLN A 344 -9.36 -0.71 -7.40
C GLN A 344 -9.05 -0.61 -8.89
N ALA A 345 -7.93 0.03 -9.24
CA ALA A 345 -7.48 0.11 -10.62
C ALA A 345 -6.87 -1.23 -11.06
N MET A 346 -7.33 -1.79 -12.17
CA MET A 346 -6.78 -3.06 -12.66
C MET A 346 -5.52 -2.84 -13.51
N ALA A 347 -4.37 -3.30 -13.01
CA ALA A 347 -3.10 -3.28 -13.74
C ALA A 347 -3.19 -4.15 -15.03
N GLY A 348 -2.52 -3.73 -16.10
CA GLY A 348 -2.43 -4.49 -17.36
C GLY A 348 -3.71 -4.60 -18.21
N SER A 349 -4.87 -4.17 -17.70
CA SER A 349 -6.17 -4.28 -18.40
C SER A 349 -6.52 -3.11 -19.33
N THR A 350 -5.62 -2.13 -19.47
CA THR A 350 -5.80 -0.96 -20.32
C THR A 350 -5.18 -1.22 -21.70
N SER A 351 -6.01 -1.37 -22.74
CA SER A 351 -5.56 -1.54 -24.14
C SER A 351 -5.05 -0.23 -24.77
N VAL A 352 -4.27 0.54 -24.01
CA VAL A 352 -3.81 1.88 -24.40
C VAL A 352 -2.52 1.76 -25.19
N ALA A 353 -2.48 2.35 -26.39
CA ALA A 353 -1.26 2.43 -27.18
C ALA A 353 -0.16 3.18 -26.42
N LYS A 354 1.06 2.64 -26.41
CA LYS A 354 2.22 3.25 -25.71
C LYS A 354 2.75 4.50 -26.41
N PHE A 355 2.45 4.64 -27.71
CA PHE A 355 2.91 5.73 -28.56
C PHE A 355 1.77 6.17 -29.48
N LEU A 356 1.56 7.49 -29.60
CA LEU A 356 0.59 8.11 -30.49
C LEU A 356 1.16 9.41 -31.06
N MET A 357 0.61 9.88 -32.19
CA MET A 357 0.97 11.20 -32.72
C MET A 357 0.16 12.32 -32.04
N PRO A 358 0.69 13.55 -31.94
CA PRO A 358 -0.03 14.68 -31.36
C PRO A 358 -1.40 14.87 -32.00
N GLY A 359 -2.41 15.23 -31.20
CA GLY A 359 -3.78 15.46 -31.67
C GLY A 359 -4.56 14.20 -32.08
N GLN A 360 -3.93 13.02 -32.12
CA GLN A 360 -4.59 11.77 -32.53
C GLN A 360 -5.70 11.38 -31.57
N ILE A 361 -6.83 10.94 -32.10
CA ILE A 361 -7.88 10.24 -31.34
C ILE A 361 -7.56 8.75 -31.27
N SER A 362 -7.61 8.18 -30.07
CA SER A 362 -7.48 6.75 -29.83
C SER A 362 -8.54 6.25 -28.87
N GLN A 363 -9.03 5.03 -29.09
CA GLN A 363 -9.97 4.37 -28.19
C GLN A 363 -9.22 3.70 -27.04
N LEU A 364 -9.63 3.99 -25.82
CA LEU A 364 -9.02 3.55 -24.59
C LEU A 364 -10.06 2.81 -23.74
N THR A 365 -9.61 1.80 -23.01
CA THR A 365 -10.41 1.12 -21.98
C THR A 365 -9.73 1.32 -20.64
N LEU A 366 -10.44 1.92 -19.68
CA LEU A 366 -10.01 2.09 -18.29
C LEU A 366 -10.82 1.13 -17.42
N SER A 367 -10.19 0.12 -16.83
CA SER A 367 -10.93 -0.90 -16.07
C SER A 367 -10.73 -0.77 -14.57
N MET A 368 -11.83 -0.89 -13.83
CA MET A 368 -11.90 -0.77 -12.38
C MET A 368 -12.62 -1.99 -11.79
N ASN A 369 -12.17 -2.44 -10.61
CA ASN A 369 -12.85 -3.44 -9.80
C ASN A 369 -13.61 -2.77 -8.66
N ASN A 370 -14.86 -3.16 -8.42
CA ASN A 370 -15.65 -2.69 -7.29
C ASN A 370 -15.23 -3.43 -6.02
N THR A 371 -14.30 -2.85 -5.27
CA THR A 371 -13.90 -3.33 -3.94
C THR A 371 -14.78 -2.76 -2.83
N GLY A 372 -15.80 -1.99 -3.22
CA GLY A 372 -16.85 -1.44 -2.38
C GLY A 372 -17.91 -2.48 -1.98
N SER A 373 -18.77 -2.13 -1.03
CA SER A 373 -20.01 -2.84 -0.73
C SER A 373 -21.24 -2.21 -1.42
N THR A 374 -21.12 -1.00 -1.98
CA THR A 374 -22.15 -0.39 -2.83
C THR A 374 -22.06 -0.87 -4.27
N ARG A 375 -23.20 -1.30 -4.81
CA ARG A 375 -23.39 -1.55 -6.24
C ARG A 375 -23.35 -0.23 -7.01
N TRP A 376 -22.49 -0.12 -8.01
CA TRP A 376 -22.44 1.06 -8.88
C TRP A 376 -23.57 0.99 -9.89
N THR A 377 -24.42 2.01 -9.95
CA THR A 377 -25.54 2.08 -10.90
C THR A 377 -25.54 3.43 -11.62
N ALA A 378 -26.07 3.46 -12.84
CA ALA A 378 -26.23 4.72 -13.58
C ALA A 378 -27.24 5.65 -12.88
N ALA A 379 -28.30 5.08 -12.30
CA ALA A 379 -29.36 5.81 -11.60
C ALA A 379 -28.83 6.56 -10.36
N SER A 380 -27.86 5.98 -9.66
CA SER A 380 -27.19 6.60 -8.52
C SER A 380 -25.96 7.42 -8.92
N LEU A 381 -25.80 7.71 -10.21
CA LEU A 381 -24.79 8.61 -10.78
C LEU A 381 -23.33 8.14 -10.61
N TYR A 382 -23.10 6.82 -10.62
CA TYR A 382 -21.75 6.26 -10.63
C TYR A 382 -21.10 6.33 -12.00
N ARG A 383 -19.88 6.88 -12.05
CA ARG A 383 -19.18 7.22 -13.29
C ARG A 383 -17.67 7.07 -13.09
N MET A 384 -16.95 7.03 -14.21
CA MET A 384 -15.50 7.30 -14.22
C MET A 384 -15.31 8.78 -14.53
N GLY A 385 -14.60 9.51 -13.68
CA GLY A 385 -14.29 10.93 -13.90
C GLY A 385 -12.84 11.17 -14.23
N ALA A 386 -12.59 12.10 -15.14
CA ALA A 386 -11.23 12.61 -15.37
C ALA A 386 -10.74 13.31 -14.10
N VAL A 387 -9.46 13.12 -13.78
CA VAL A 387 -8.82 13.73 -12.60
C VAL A 387 -7.87 14.85 -13.01
N SER A 388 -7.40 15.64 -12.04
CA SER A 388 -6.51 16.80 -12.29
C SER A 388 -5.23 16.46 -13.08
N GLY A 389 -4.72 15.24 -12.97
CA GLY A 389 -3.55 14.77 -13.72
C GLY A 389 -3.83 14.32 -15.17
N ASN A 390 -5.09 14.29 -15.62
CA ASN A 390 -5.42 13.90 -16.99
C ASN A 390 -5.12 15.04 -17.97
N THR A 391 -4.35 14.74 -19.01
CA THR A 391 -3.97 15.72 -20.04
C THR A 391 -4.67 15.48 -21.39
N THR A 392 -5.47 14.41 -21.50
CA THR A 392 -6.18 14.07 -22.75
C THR A 392 -7.61 14.61 -22.76
N THR A 393 -8.15 14.94 -23.94
CA THR A 393 -9.55 15.34 -24.06
C THR A 393 -10.43 14.13 -24.38
N TRP A 394 -11.43 13.84 -23.55
CA TRP A 394 -12.34 12.70 -23.75
C TRP A 394 -13.40 13.06 -24.80
N SER A 395 -13.06 12.80 -26.07
CA SER A 395 -13.79 13.28 -27.24
C SER A 395 -15.08 12.52 -27.55
N SER A 396 -15.17 11.22 -27.25
CA SER A 396 -16.42 10.47 -27.44
C SER A 396 -16.53 9.26 -26.51
N PHE A 397 -17.77 8.81 -26.28
CA PHE A 397 -18.13 7.83 -25.25
C PHE A 397 -18.91 6.66 -25.88
N PRO A 398 -18.21 5.73 -26.56
CA PRO A 398 -18.83 4.75 -27.46
C PRO A 398 -19.71 3.70 -26.76
N GLN A 399 -19.64 3.59 -25.44
CA GLN A 399 -20.34 2.55 -24.69
C GLN A 399 -21.68 3.06 -24.13
N CYS A 400 -21.65 3.93 -23.13
CA CYS A 400 -22.84 4.32 -22.33
C CYS A 400 -23.13 5.81 -22.37
N GLY A 401 -22.41 6.56 -23.21
CA GLY A 401 -22.39 8.01 -23.15
C GLY A 401 -21.51 8.55 -22.04
N GLY A 402 -21.53 9.88 -21.94
CA GLY A 402 -20.64 10.65 -21.10
C GLY A 402 -20.64 12.12 -21.52
N TYR A 403 -19.84 12.93 -20.83
CA TYR A 403 -19.62 14.33 -21.19
C TYR A 403 -18.14 14.70 -20.99
N SER A 404 -17.72 15.77 -21.66
CA SER A 404 -16.39 16.36 -21.50
C SER A 404 -16.51 17.87 -21.60
N ASN A 405 -16.30 18.56 -20.48
CA ASN A 405 -16.24 20.02 -20.42
C ASN A 405 -14.78 20.52 -20.53
N SER A 406 -13.83 19.74 -20.00
CA SER A 406 -12.39 19.98 -20.12
C SER A 406 -11.62 18.66 -20.01
N SER A 407 -10.28 18.70 -20.11
CA SER A 407 -9.44 17.51 -19.86
C SER A 407 -9.52 17.02 -18.41
N THR A 408 -9.91 17.85 -17.45
CA THR A 408 -10.00 17.47 -16.03
C THR A 408 -11.44 17.42 -15.52
N ASP A 409 -12.42 17.79 -16.35
CA ASP A 409 -13.84 17.62 -16.08
C ASP A 409 -14.53 16.89 -17.24
N ALA A 410 -14.47 15.57 -17.16
CA ALA A 410 -15.18 14.66 -18.06
C ALA A 410 -15.70 13.46 -17.27
N ARG A 411 -16.76 12.81 -17.78
CA ARG A 411 -17.36 11.61 -17.18
C ARG A 411 -17.67 10.56 -18.24
N ILE A 412 -17.37 9.31 -17.94
CA ILE A 412 -17.83 8.13 -18.68
C ILE A 412 -18.88 7.42 -17.82
N TYR A 413 -20.05 7.14 -18.39
CA TYR A 413 -21.16 6.51 -17.66
C TYR A 413 -21.00 4.99 -17.55
N VAL A 414 -21.60 4.38 -16.54
CA VAL A 414 -21.82 2.93 -16.47
C VAL A 414 -23.11 2.55 -17.21
N CYS A 415 -23.12 1.43 -17.95
CA CYS A 415 -24.26 0.95 -18.72
C CYS A 415 -25.21 0.07 -17.88
N GLY A 416 -24.73 -0.43 -16.75
CA GLY A 416 -25.45 -1.38 -15.91
C GLY A 416 -24.81 -1.48 -14.55
N ASP A 417 -25.46 -2.26 -13.69
CA ASP A 417 -25.09 -2.36 -12.30
C ASP A 417 -23.80 -3.17 -12.10
N VAL A 418 -22.83 -2.57 -11.43
CA VAL A 418 -21.58 -3.23 -11.04
C VAL A 418 -21.68 -3.60 -9.57
N ALA A 419 -22.01 -4.86 -9.29
CA ALA A 419 -22.08 -5.38 -7.93
C ALA A 419 -20.72 -5.30 -7.20
N PRO A 420 -20.69 -5.34 -5.86
CA PRO A 420 -19.49 -5.61 -5.09
C PRO A 420 -18.71 -6.82 -5.64
N GLY A 421 -17.39 -6.69 -5.75
CA GLY A 421 -16.48 -7.66 -6.39
C GLY A 421 -16.56 -7.69 -7.92
N GLY A 422 -17.46 -6.92 -8.53
CA GLY A 422 -17.65 -6.84 -9.98
C GLY A 422 -16.64 -5.91 -10.65
N THR A 423 -16.28 -6.21 -11.89
CA THR A 423 -15.36 -5.42 -12.70
C THR A 423 -16.08 -4.69 -13.81
N TYR A 424 -15.64 -3.47 -14.13
CA TYR A 424 -16.17 -2.67 -15.23
C TYR A 424 -15.08 -1.99 -16.05
N GLY A 425 -15.15 -2.14 -17.38
CA GLY A 425 -14.26 -1.50 -18.34
C GLY A 425 -14.94 -0.28 -18.97
N PHE A 426 -14.44 0.92 -18.66
CA PHE A 426 -14.92 2.18 -19.22
C PHE A 426 -14.24 2.46 -20.56
N GLN A 427 -15.02 2.54 -21.64
CA GLN A 427 -14.50 2.88 -22.96
C GLN A 427 -14.66 4.36 -23.27
N VAL A 428 -13.59 4.98 -23.77
CA VAL A 428 -13.58 6.38 -24.20
C VAL A 428 -12.67 6.55 -25.40
N ARG A 429 -13.02 7.44 -26.33
CA ARG A 429 -12.07 7.92 -27.33
C ARG A 429 -11.46 9.22 -26.86
N ALA A 430 -10.16 9.20 -26.62
CA ALA A 430 -9.43 10.35 -26.12
C ALA A 430 -8.57 10.97 -27.24
N ARG A 431 -8.65 12.30 -27.37
CA ARG A 431 -7.74 13.10 -28.19
C ARG A 431 -6.49 13.40 -27.37
N MET A 432 -5.34 13.06 -27.93
CA MET A 432 -4.04 13.43 -27.38
C MET A 432 -3.80 14.95 -27.49
N PRO A 433 -3.04 15.56 -26.57
CA PRO A 433 -2.51 16.91 -26.73
C PRO A 433 -1.87 17.14 -28.10
N THR A 434 -2.01 18.35 -28.64
CA THR A 434 -1.35 18.76 -29.89
C THR A 434 0.10 19.21 -29.68
N THR A 435 0.51 19.39 -28.42
CA THR A 435 1.88 19.77 -28.02
C THR A 435 2.35 18.91 -26.85
N GLY A 436 3.68 18.89 -26.62
CA GLY A 436 4.31 18.11 -25.57
C GLY A 436 4.88 16.77 -26.05
N THR A 437 5.56 16.06 -25.16
CA THR A 437 6.27 14.79 -25.44
C THR A 437 5.57 13.57 -24.85
N SER A 438 4.56 13.79 -24.00
CA SER A 438 3.77 12.73 -23.39
C SER A 438 2.36 13.22 -23.08
N ALA A 439 1.44 12.27 -22.95
CA ALA A 439 0.08 12.49 -22.48
C ALA A 439 -0.23 11.55 -21.32
N MET A 440 -0.95 12.04 -20.32
CA MET A 440 -1.48 11.22 -19.24
C MET A 440 -2.98 11.01 -19.48
N VAL A 441 -3.38 9.75 -19.60
CA VAL A 441 -4.78 9.35 -19.47
C VAL A 441 -4.99 8.96 -18.02
N ALA A 442 -5.85 9.68 -17.30
CA ALA A 442 -6.12 9.39 -15.89
C ALA A 442 -7.61 9.55 -15.55
N GLY A 443 -8.15 8.59 -14.82
CA GLY A 443 -9.52 8.63 -14.33
C GLY A 443 -9.66 7.94 -12.98
N ARG A 444 -10.65 8.36 -12.21
CA ARG A 444 -11.02 7.79 -10.91
C ARG A 444 -12.53 7.65 -10.83
N MET A 445 -12.99 6.64 -10.09
CA MET A 445 -14.42 6.47 -9.87
C MET A 445 -15.01 7.66 -9.11
N VAL A 446 -16.23 8.03 -9.45
CA VAL A 446 -16.96 9.15 -8.85
C VAL A 446 -18.44 8.83 -8.77
N GLN A 447 -19.07 9.26 -7.68
CA GLN A 447 -20.51 9.39 -7.60
C GLN A 447 -20.82 10.88 -7.72
N ASP A 448 -21.37 11.31 -8.86
CA ASP A 448 -21.58 12.75 -9.10
C ASP A 448 -22.57 13.33 -8.07
N GLY A 449 -22.27 14.56 -7.64
CA GLY A 449 -22.97 15.21 -6.53
C GLY A 449 -22.53 14.72 -5.14
N VAL A 450 -21.64 13.72 -5.07
CA VAL A 450 -21.11 13.18 -3.80
C VAL A 450 -19.59 13.37 -3.73
N ALA A 451 -18.79 12.46 -4.31
CA ALA A 451 -17.33 12.50 -4.24
C ALA A 451 -16.65 11.52 -5.21
N PHE A 452 -15.37 11.76 -5.49
CA PHE A 452 -14.46 10.77 -6.07
C PHE A 452 -14.05 9.72 -5.02
N PHE A 453 -13.78 8.48 -5.45
CA PHE A 453 -13.44 7.36 -4.57
C PHE A 453 -12.57 6.30 -5.26
N GLY A 454 -11.98 5.39 -4.47
CA GLY A 454 -11.13 4.29 -4.97
C GLY A 454 -9.79 4.74 -5.55
N ASP A 455 -9.09 3.87 -6.26
CA ASP A 455 -7.82 4.18 -6.91
C ASP A 455 -8.00 5.08 -8.14
N THR A 456 -6.94 5.79 -8.51
CA THR A 456 -6.84 6.44 -9.81
C THR A 456 -6.21 5.47 -10.82
N GLN A 457 -6.92 5.17 -11.91
CA GLN A 457 -6.36 4.47 -13.06
C GLN A 457 -5.64 5.48 -13.95
N SER A 458 -4.35 5.29 -14.18
CA SER A 458 -3.55 6.20 -15.01
C SER A 458 -2.54 5.48 -15.91
N ARG A 459 -2.28 6.08 -17.08
CA ARG A 459 -1.28 5.64 -18.05
C ARG A 459 -0.65 6.82 -18.76
N THR A 460 0.68 6.82 -18.80
CA THR A 460 1.46 7.74 -19.65
C THR A 460 1.62 7.16 -21.05
N ILE A 461 1.29 7.96 -22.05
CA ILE A 461 1.46 7.68 -23.48
C ILE A 461 2.57 8.60 -23.99
N LYS A 462 3.55 8.05 -24.71
CA LYS A 462 4.54 8.87 -25.41
C LYS A 462 3.90 9.53 -26.63
N LEU A 463 4.20 10.81 -26.85
CA LEU A 463 3.77 11.54 -28.03
C LEU A 463 4.95 11.70 -28.99
N GLY A 464 4.70 11.47 -30.28
CA GLY A 464 5.61 11.91 -31.33
C GLY A 464 5.63 13.44 -31.48
N SER A 465 6.44 13.94 -32.40
CA SER A 465 6.44 15.36 -32.77
C SER A 465 6.44 15.51 -34.29
N ALA A 466 5.38 16.10 -34.83
CA ALA A 466 5.24 16.35 -36.27
C ALA A 466 6.31 17.31 -36.83
N PHE A 467 6.79 18.21 -35.97
CA PHE A 467 7.89 19.13 -36.29
C PHE A 467 9.25 18.43 -36.38
N CYS A 468 9.38 17.27 -35.74
CA CYS A 468 10.64 16.53 -35.66
C CYS A 468 10.67 15.35 -36.63
N GLY A 469 9.83 15.35 -37.67
CA GLY A 469 9.77 14.33 -38.71
C GLY A 469 8.40 13.65 -38.82
N SER A 470 8.24 12.86 -39.86
CA SER A 470 6.99 12.15 -40.15
C SER A 470 6.57 11.18 -39.04
N ALA A 471 5.29 10.81 -38.99
CA ALA A 471 4.77 9.80 -38.07
C ALA A 471 5.58 8.49 -38.08
N CYS A 472 6.01 8.05 -39.26
CA CYS A 472 6.87 6.87 -39.42
C CYS A 472 8.22 7.06 -38.71
N THR A 473 8.88 8.19 -38.95
CA THR A 473 10.15 8.57 -38.31
C THR A 473 10.00 8.63 -36.80
N GLN A 474 8.93 9.26 -36.29
CA GLN A 474 8.71 9.34 -34.85
C GLN A 474 8.50 7.96 -34.22
N CYS A 475 7.77 7.07 -34.89
CA CYS A 475 7.59 5.70 -34.41
C CYS A 475 8.93 4.94 -34.39
N ILE A 476 9.70 4.98 -35.48
CA ILE A 476 10.99 4.28 -35.56
C ILE A 476 11.94 4.79 -34.47
N LEU A 477 12.03 6.09 -34.25
CA LEU A 477 12.87 6.67 -33.19
C LEU A 477 12.36 6.34 -31.78
N ASN A 478 11.06 6.08 -31.62
CA ASN A 478 10.51 5.58 -30.35
C ASN A 478 10.89 4.11 -30.09
N GLU A 479 10.85 3.26 -31.12
CA GLU A 479 11.23 1.84 -31.03
C GLU A 479 12.75 1.65 -30.96
N ARG A 480 13.53 2.57 -31.55
CA ARG A 480 14.99 2.57 -31.61
C ARG A 480 15.56 3.85 -31.01
N THR A 481 15.49 3.94 -29.69
CA THR A 481 15.97 5.09 -28.91
C THR A 481 17.48 5.31 -29.01
N ASP A 482 18.22 4.34 -29.54
CA ASP A 482 19.66 4.36 -29.77
C ASP A 482 20.07 5.10 -31.07
N LEU A 483 19.15 5.30 -32.02
CA LEU A 483 19.50 5.92 -33.31
C LEU A 483 20.00 7.36 -33.14
N LEU A 484 19.29 8.22 -32.42
CA LEU A 484 19.73 9.63 -32.28
C LEU A 484 21.11 9.72 -31.60
N PRO A 485 21.39 9.05 -30.47
CA PRO A 485 22.74 9.00 -29.90
C PRO A 485 23.80 8.48 -30.88
N PHE A 486 23.51 7.43 -31.65
CA PHE A 486 24.44 6.89 -32.64
C PHE A 486 24.80 7.93 -33.71
N TYR A 487 23.82 8.58 -34.31
CA TYR A 487 24.07 9.60 -35.35
C TYR A 487 24.78 10.83 -34.78
N GLN A 488 24.40 11.27 -33.58
CA GLN A 488 25.06 12.37 -32.89
C GLN A 488 26.55 12.08 -32.64
N ALA A 489 26.87 10.87 -32.17
CA ALA A 489 28.26 10.45 -31.94
C ALA A 489 29.09 10.39 -33.23
N ASN A 490 28.43 10.22 -34.39
CA ASN A 490 29.06 10.23 -35.70
C ASN A 490 29.01 11.61 -36.38
N GLY A 491 28.74 12.69 -35.62
CA GLY A 491 28.79 14.07 -36.11
C GLY A 491 27.61 14.51 -36.96
N TRP A 492 26.52 13.74 -36.99
CA TRP A 492 25.30 14.14 -37.71
C TRP A 492 24.49 15.14 -36.89
N ASP A 493 23.83 16.07 -37.58
CA ASP A 493 22.82 16.93 -36.98
C ASP A 493 21.59 16.11 -36.56
N THR A 494 21.31 16.03 -35.26
CA THR A 494 20.14 15.33 -34.70
C THR A 494 18.99 16.27 -34.33
N SER A 495 19.04 17.52 -34.78
CA SER A 495 17.95 18.49 -34.64
C SER A 495 16.66 17.97 -35.29
N CYS A 496 15.52 18.50 -34.84
CA CYS A 496 14.21 18.04 -35.27
C CYS A 496 14.02 18.04 -36.79
N GLY A 497 14.51 19.07 -37.49
CA GLY A 497 14.38 19.19 -38.95
C GLY A 497 15.13 18.10 -39.73
N ASN A 498 16.09 17.40 -39.12
CA ASN A 498 16.94 16.42 -39.80
C ASN A 498 16.57 14.96 -39.53
N ARG A 499 15.59 14.69 -38.66
CA ARG A 499 15.29 13.32 -38.21
C ARG A 499 14.72 12.41 -39.29
N ASP A 500 13.99 12.94 -40.28
CA ASP A 500 13.58 12.15 -41.44
C ASP A 500 14.79 11.68 -42.26
N ASN A 501 15.82 12.51 -42.40
CA ASN A 501 17.07 12.13 -43.09
C ASN A 501 17.83 11.06 -42.31
N ILE A 502 17.87 11.16 -40.98
CA ILE A 502 18.46 10.15 -40.10
C ILE A 502 17.77 8.80 -40.29
N VAL A 503 16.44 8.76 -40.18
CA VAL A 503 15.70 7.51 -40.36
C VAL A 503 15.83 6.99 -41.79
N ASN A 504 15.85 7.86 -42.80
CA ASN A 504 16.07 7.45 -44.18
C ASN A 504 17.47 6.82 -44.37
N ASN A 505 18.52 7.42 -43.81
CA ASN A 505 19.87 6.86 -43.86
C ASN A 505 19.95 5.52 -43.12
N TYR A 506 19.30 5.41 -41.96
CA TYR A 506 19.22 4.16 -41.21
C TYR A 506 18.56 3.04 -42.04
N CYS A 507 17.43 3.36 -42.68
CA CYS A 507 16.65 2.41 -43.46
C CYS A 507 17.25 2.03 -44.82
N THR A 508 18.19 2.81 -45.35
CA THR A 508 18.77 2.58 -46.69
C THR A 508 20.24 2.19 -46.65
N GLY A 509 20.99 2.63 -45.63
CA GLY A 509 22.45 2.46 -45.58
C GLY A 509 22.97 1.74 -44.33
N VAL A 510 22.38 1.94 -43.16
CA VAL A 510 22.94 1.38 -41.90
C VAL A 510 22.39 -0.01 -41.61
N ASP A 511 21.07 -0.16 -41.54
CA ASP A 511 20.43 -1.46 -41.29
C ASP A 511 19.03 -1.50 -41.94
N PRO A 512 18.97 -1.69 -43.27
CA PRO A 512 17.71 -1.78 -44.00
C PRO A 512 16.80 -2.91 -43.50
N SER A 513 17.38 -4.03 -43.08
CA SER A 513 16.65 -5.19 -42.56
C SER A 513 15.85 -4.86 -41.31
N SER A 514 16.50 -4.32 -40.28
CA SER A 514 15.83 -3.98 -39.03
C SER A 514 14.83 -2.84 -39.25
N CYS A 515 15.14 -1.86 -40.10
CA CYS A 515 14.16 -0.81 -40.40
C CYS A 515 12.91 -1.38 -41.07
N ASN A 516 13.07 -2.25 -42.09
CA ASN A 516 11.94 -2.83 -42.80
C ASN A 516 11.08 -3.71 -41.87
N ALA A 517 11.71 -4.43 -40.94
CA ALA A 517 10.99 -5.17 -39.90
C ALA A 517 10.14 -4.25 -39.01
N LEU A 518 10.67 -3.10 -38.58
CA LEU A 518 9.89 -2.10 -37.83
C LEU A 518 8.74 -1.53 -38.65
N LYS A 519 8.98 -1.19 -39.92
CA LYS A 519 7.96 -0.68 -40.84
C LYS A 519 6.86 -1.69 -41.16
N ALA A 520 7.16 -2.99 -41.15
CA ALA A 520 6.17 -4.05 -41.35
C ALA A 520 5.48 -4.50 -40.04
N GLY A 521 6.12 -4.25 -38.89
CA GLY A 521 5.65 -4.63 -37.57
C GLY A 521 5.14 -3.44 -36.75
N ALA A 522 5.87 -3.10 -35.69
CA ALA A 522 5.44 -2.15 -34.67
C ALA A 522 5.07 -0.75 -35.22
N CYS A 523 5.68 -0.32 -36.32
CA CYS A 523 5.45 0.99 -36.94
C CYS A 523 4.59 0.94 -38.21
N ALA A 524 3.99 -0.21 -38.55
CA ALA A 524 3.24 -0.38 -39.80
C ALA A 524 2.12 0.65 -39.99
N SER A 525 1.36 0.94 -38.94
CA SER A 525 0.30 1.96 -39.00
C SER A 525 0.85 3.36 -39.28
N PHE A 526 2.02 3.71 -38.76
CA PHE A 526 2.61 5.06 -38.90
C PHE A 526 3.37 5.24 -40.22
N CYS A 527 3.85 4.14 -40.80
CA CYS A 527 4.68 4.12 -42.01
C CYS A 527 3.90 3.94 -43.32
N ASN A 528 2.57 3.93 -43.26
CA ASN A 528 1.74 3.98 -44.45
C ASN A 528 1.76 5.40 -45.09
N ALA A 529 1.34 5.47 -46.36
CA ALA A 529 1.56 6.64 -47.21
C ALA A 529 0.58 7.82 -47.00
N CYS A 530 -0.47 7.70 -46.18
CA CYS A 530 -1.48 8.77 -46.10
C CYS A 530 -0.93 10.01 -45.37
N ARG A 531 -1.01 11.18 -46.02
CA ARG A 531 -0.64 12.47 -45.43
C ARG A 531 -1.77 13.47 -45.69
N CYS A 532 -2.71 13.54 -44.76
CA CYS A 532 -3.90 14.38 -44.93
C CYS A 532 -3.61 15.81 -44.47
N SER A 533 -3.65 16.76 -45.40
CA SER A 533 -3.47 18.19 -45.14
C SER A 533 -4.81 18.90 -44.93
N GLY A 534 -4.77 20.16 -44.50
CA GLY A 534 -5.95 21.03 -44.38
C GLY A 534 -6.94 20.67 -43.26
N GLY A 535 -6.64 19.64 -42.45
CA GLY A 535 -7.47 19.23 -41.33
C GLY A 535 -7.40 20.23 -40.17
N LYS A 536 -8.50 20.38 -39.44
CA LYS A 536 -8.57 21.12 -38.18
C LYS A 536 -9.25 20.29 -37.11
N HIS A 537 -8.73 20.34 -35.90
CA HIS A 537 -9.40 19.84 -34.72
C HIS A 537 -10.61 20.71 -34.36
N ALA A 538 -11.49 20.21 -33.50
CA ALA A 538 -12.71 20.90 -33.10
C ALA A 538 -12.50 22.23 -32.37
N ASP A 539 -11.31 22.46 -31.82
CA ASP A 539 -10.90 23.73 -31.21
C ASP A 539 -10.27 24.71 -32.22
N GLY A 540 -10.26 24.36 -33.51
CA GLY A 540 -9.68 25.16 -34.58
C GLY A 540 -8.18 24.93 -34.81
N THR A 541 -7.51 24.15 -33.95
CA THR A 541 -6.07 23.84 -34.11
C THR A 541 -5.83 23.07 -35.39
N THR A 542 -4.88 23.51 -36.21
CA THR A 542 -4.52 22.85 -37.46
C THR A 542 -3.88 21.49 -37.20
N VAL A 543 -4.23 20.50 -38.00
CA VAL A 543 -3.58 19.18 -38.02
C VAL A 543 -2.36 19.25 -38.93
N ASP A 544 -1.18 18.93 -38.38
CA ASP A 544 0.04 18.82 -39.17
C ASP A 544 0.00 17.55 -40.04
N ALA A 545 0.13 17.69 -41.35
CA ALA A 545 0.11 16.56 -42.27
C ALA A 545 1.21 15.52 -41.95
N ASN A 546 2.35 15.94 -41.40
CA ASN A 546 3.44 15.04 -40.99
C ASN A 546 3.08 14.15 -39.80
N ALA A 547 2.11 14.55 -38.97
CA ALA A 547 1.57 13.71 -37.90
C ALA A 547 0.60 12.63 -38.39
N THR A 548 0.06 12.79 -39.60
CA THR A 548 -1.00 11.93 -40.11
C THR A 548 -0.47 10.67 -40.80
N PHE A 549 -1.28 9.63 -40.77
CA PHE A 549 -1.08 8.32 -41.38
C PHE A 549 -2.47 7.70 -41.61
N CYS A 550 -2.60 6.65 -42.41
CA CYS A 550 -3.90 6.02 -42.67
C CYS A 550 -4.44 5.44 -41.36
N GLY A 551 -5.67 5.81 -41.00
CA GLY A 551 -6.23 5.48 -39.69
C GLY A 551 -5.99 6.52 -38.61
N TYR A 552 -5.23 7.60 -38.88
CA TYR A 552 -5.13 8.74 -37.97
C TYR A 552 -6.48 9.45 -37.89
N ARG A 553 -7.03 9.57 -36.68
CA ARG A 553 -8.37 10.14 -36.46
C ARG A 553 -8.35 11.46 -35.73
N VAL A 554 -9.27 12.34 -36.10
CA VAL A 554 -9.49 13.65 -35.48
C VAL A 554 -10.97 13.94 -35.31
N CYS A 555 -11.26 14.85 -34.38
CA CYS A 555 -12.57 15.46 -34.24
C CYS A 555 -12.57 16.77 -35.04
N GLY A 556 -13.38 16.88 -36.07
CA GLY A 556 -13.50 18.07 -36.92
C GLY A 556 -14.25 19.21 -36.25
N MET A 557 -14.17 20.42 -36.84
CA MET A 557 -14.89 21.61 -36.36
C MET A 557 -16.42 21.45 -36.39
N ASP A 558 -16.93 20.58 -37.25
CA ASP A 558 -18.36 20.20 -37.35
C ASP A 558 -18.75 19.10 -36.36
N LYS A 559 -17.86 18.74 -35.41
CA LYS A 559 -18.06 17.72 -34.38
C LYS A 559 -18.27 16.30 -34.92
N LYS A 560 -17.81 16.02 -36.14
CA LYS A 560 -17.71 14.67 -36.69
C LYS A 560 -16.30 14.11 -36.52
N GLU A 561 -16.19 12.80 -36.36
CA GLU A 561 -14.89 12.12 -36.41
C GLU A 561 -14.48 11.93 -37.87
N TYR A 562 -13.24 12.29 -38.20
CA TYR A 562 -12.63 12.07 -39.51
C TYR A 562 -11.44 11.15 -39.38
N GLU A 563 -11.26 10.28 -40.36
CA GLU A 563 -10.11 9.42 -40.51
C GLU A 563 -9.29 9.87 -41.73
N CYS A 564 -7.97 9.91 -41.56
CA CYS A 564 -7.07 10.12 -42.68
C CYS A 564 -6.98 8.84 -43.52
N THR A 565 -7.29 8.95 -44.81
CA THR A 565 -7.29 7.85 -45.78
C THR A 565 -6.41 8.21 -46.98
N SER A 566 -6.25 7.29 -47.93
CA SER A 566 -5.50 7.55 -49.17
C SER A 566 -6.14 8.62 -50.04
N ALA A 567 -7.44 8.89 -49.87
CA ALA A 567 -8.19 9.94 -50.56
C ALA A 567 -8.24 11.27 -49.78
N GLY A 568 -7.56 11.36 -48.64
CA GLY A 568 -7.65 12.50 -47.72
C GLY A 568 -8.56 12.23 -46.52
N TRP A 569 -9.10 13.29 -45.91
CA TRP A 569 -10.01 13.19 -44.77
C TRP A 569 -11.35 12.60 -45.19
N SER A 570 -11.74 11.50 -44.55
CA SER A 570 -13.05 10.87 -44.74
C SER A 570 -13.81 10.88 -43.42
N ALA A 571 -15.07 11.32 -43.45
CA ALA A 571 -15.92 11.31 -42.27
C ALA A 571 -16.23 9.86 -41.87
N VAL A 572 -16.04 9.52 -40.60
CA VAL A 572 -16.36 8.19 -40.10
C VAL A 572 -17.86 8.13 -39.79
N ALA A 573 -18.58 7.29 -40.53
CA ALA A 573 -20.03 7.22 -40.46
C ALA A 573 -20.54 6.95 -39.03
N GLY A 574 -21.54 7.73 -38.61
CA GLY A 574 -22.21 7.56 -37.31
C GLY A 574 -21.40 8.00 -36.09
N LEU A 575 -20.22 8.59 -36.26
CA LEU A 575 -19.35 8.97 -35.15
C LEU A 575 -19.27 10.50 -34.99
N THR A 576 -19.71 10.95 -33.82
CA THR A 576 -19.62 12.34 -33.37
C THR A 576 -18.72 12.45 -32.16
N CYS A 577 -18.15 13.62 -31.99
CA CYS A 577 -17.28 13.97 -30.87
C CYS A 577 -17.82 15.21 -30.14
N LYS A 578 -17.47 15.34 -28.87
CA LYS A 578 -17.93 16.39 -27.96
C LYS A 578 -17.02 17.60 -28.00
#